data_AF-A0A8J8T4Y4-F1
#
_entry.id   AF-A0A8J8T4Y4-F1
#
_cell.length_a   1.000
_cell.length_b   1.000
_cell.length_c   1.000
_cell.angle_alpha   90.00
_cell.angle_beta   90.00
_cell.angle_gamma   90.00
#
_symmetry.space_group_name_H-M   'P 1'
#
loop_
_entity.id
_entity.type
_entity.pdbx_description
1 polymer ?
#
loop_
_entity_poly.entity_id
_entity_poly.type
_entity_poly.pdbx_seq_one_letter_code
_entity_poly.pdbx_strand_id
1 'polypeptide(L)'
;MNISNNAGLQHQTKGYSGHDISAQNNSALGMPLLHQTLDALRMSLDSKGNPKLILYSYRWIVLLLYCMANIAVGITMMSFGTIAPKVSDIYGVSPVFAQLCALSFFVMFVPGNILSLNVLAKKGFKACISIGCGLLMFGTWMRLLVYPLGSFYVVLGGSVIAALAQAFMQNPVAKMATTWFGDKERGLATAFGSMAMPMGCLISFLLPTIFFEDKFDKYNFNIYLLVQTLLITALCTPAIFFLRDEPPSPPTVLLKDSKIEMSMGESIKALFRNRNYVLLFLSFNFLYGLYCAISAVISSFTDPYGFQPADISVICLVFSISGILNSFVVGLLLDRYQCYKKALVFLCISSTIALALSAYSLPQGKVGLQAAVMMFTGASMIPIVTICFSFAAELSYPVPESNSIGFMISVAQIFGFLLGLALSAICAVAGPRIGVAVWVICAGLASTFALFVQNSEYIEEAEVKRFSMEQRSQLFRESNVIVTNEDVFFRFQAADGGTGGLDGLKKLNRSHDITDDDHLGTGEDNAYINTGGKNSNAHLTHTGISADKKKKKLSM
;
A
#
# COMPACT_ATOMS: atom_id res chain seq x y z
N MET A 1 46.08 16.26 -53.33
CA MET A 1 45.17 16.39 -54.49
C MET A 1 43.75 16.24 -53.93
N ASN A 2 43.06 17.29 -53.49
CA ASN A 2 42.52 18.44 -54.26
C ASN A 2 41.70 17.91 -55.46
N ILE A 3 40.41 18.21 -55.70
CA ILE A 3 39.60 19.45 -55.57
C ILE A 3 38.13 19.05 -55.90
N SER A 4 37.15 19.30 -55.01
CA SER A 4 36.16 20.41 -55.00
C SER A 4 34.88 20.20 -55.83
N ASN A 5 33.71 20.41 -55.23
CA ASN A 5 33.02 21.70 -55.41
C ASN A 5 32.06 22.00 -54.25
N ASN A 6 32.10 23.26 -53.84
CA ASN A 6 31.57 23.83 -52.61
C ASN A 6 30.85 25.13 -53.02
N ALA A 7 29.66 25.39 -52.48
CA ALA A 7 29.03 26.71 -52.33
C ALA A 7 27.72 26.46 -51.56
N GLY A 8 27.48 26.92 -50.32
CA GLY A 8 27.99 28.09 -49.63
C GLY A 8 26.98 29.23 -49.77
N LEU A 9 26.26 29.56 -48.69
CA LEU A 9 25.97 30.93 -48.23
C LEU A 9 25.04 30.94 -47.01
N GLN A 10 25.60 31.38 -45.87
CA GLN A 10 24.88 31.94 -44.74
C GLN A 10 24.62 33.45 -44.94
N HIS A 11 23.68 33.95 -44.13
CA HIS A 11 23.39 35.34 -43.75
C HIS A 11 22.59 36.22 -44.72
N GLN A 12 21.37 36.60 -44.33
CA GLN A 12 21.12 37.91 -43.71
C GLN A 12 19.69 38.08 -43.16
N THR A 13 19.65 38.77 -42.02
CA THR A 13 18.57 39.41 -41.27
C THR A 13 17.60 40.29 -42.09
N LYS A 14 16.31 40.30 -41.70
CA LYS A 14 15.33 41.41 -41.68
C LYS A 14 14.02 40.78 -41.16
N GLY A 15 13.32 41.26 -40.13
CA GLY A 15 12.95 42.62 -39.79
C GLY A 15 11.41 42.64 -39.75
N TYR A 16 10.83 42.83 -38.57
CA TYR A 16 9.39 42.97 -38.34
C TYR A 16 8.76 44.08 -39.21
N SER A 17 7.56 43.83 -39.75
CA SER A 17 6.53 44.88 -39.92
C SER A 17 5.15 44.24 -39.98
N GLY A 18 4.17 44.89 -39.36
CA GLY A 18 2.87 44.32 -39.03
C GLY A 18 1.82 44.33 -40.14
N HIS A 19 0.63 43.90 -39.70
CA HIS A 19 -0.73 44.06 -40.22
C HIS A 19 -1.43 42.86 -40.89
N ASP A 20 -2.41 42.38 -40.12
CA ASP A 20 -3.78 42.02 -40.46
C ASP A 20 -4.05 40.84 -41.38
N ILE A 21 -4.34 39.69 -40.74
CA ILE A 21 -5.32 38.74 -41.28
C ILE A 21 -6.39 38.49 -40.20
N SER A 22 -7.59 38.84 -40.60
CA SER A 22 -8.86 38.82 -39.90
C SER A 22 -9.24 37.47 -39.30
N ALA A 23 -9.83 37.57 -38.12
CA ALA A 23 -10.61 36.55 -37.45
C ALA A 23 -11.77 36.03 -38.33
N GLN A 24 -11.88 34.72 -38.46
CA GLN A 24 -13.15 33.97 -38.49
C GLN A 24 -12.85 32.47 -38.45
N ASN A 25 -13.66 31.73 -37.69
CA ASN A 25 -13.65 30.27 -37.46
C ASN A 25 -12.63 29.72 -36.46
N ASN A 26 -12.97 29.76 -35.17
CA ASN A 26 -12.58 28.72 -34.19
C ASN A 26 -13.38 28.77 -32.86
N SER A 27 -14.68 29.09 -32.90
CA SER A 27 -15.48 29.36 -31.69
C SER A 27 -16.51 28.30 -31.28
N ALA A 28 -16.40 27.03 -31.69
CA ALA A 28 -17.42 26.03 -31.34
C ALA A 28 -16.97 24.64 -30.88
N LEU A 29 -15.68 24.26 -30.97
CA LEU A 29 -15.24 22.90 -30.58
C LEU A 29 -14.29 22.78 -29.37
N GLY A 30 -13.81 23.90 -28.80
CA GLY A 30 -12.82 23.89 -27.72
C GLY A 30 -13.32 24.27 -26.31
N MET A 31 -14.48 24.91 -26.19
CA MET A 31 -14.95 25.48 -24.92
C MET A 31 -15.46 24.47 -23.86
N PRO A 32 -16.11 23.33 -24.18
CA PRO A 32 -16.63 22.43 -23.14
C PRO A 32 -15.51 21.72 -22.37
N LEU A 33 -14.45 21.32 -23.08
CA LEU A 33 -13.27 20.66 -22.50
C LEU A 33 -12.48 21.62 -21.60
N LEU A 34 -12.34 22.87 -22.03
CA LEU A 34 -11.58 23.88 -21.31
C LEU A 34 -12.33 24.36 -20.04
N HIS A 35 -13.66 24.39 -20.05
CA HIS A 35 -14.45 24.64 -18.85
C HIS A 35 -14.45 23.46 -17.88
N GLN A 36 -14.55 22.22 -18.36
CA GLN A 36 -14.42 21.02 -17.51
C GLN A 36 -13.06 20.93 -16.82
N THR A 37 -11.97 21.26 -17.52
CA THR A 37 -10.63 21.28 -16.92
C THR A 37 -10.45 22.45 -15.96
N LEU A 38 -10.98 23.64 -16.26
CA LEU A 38 -10.93 24.79 -15.36
C LEU A 38 -11.75 24.60 -14.09
N ASP A 39 -12.94 23.99 -14.16
CA ASP A 39 -13.78 23.74 -12.99
C ASP A 39 -13.19 22.63 -12.11
N ALA A 40 -12.60 21.60 -12.72
CA ALA A 40 -11.82 20.60 -11.98
C ALA A 40 -10.59 21.25 -11.29
N LEU A 41 -9.90 22.16 -11.96
CA LEU A 41 -8.79 22.95 -11.41
C LEU A 41 -9.25 23.88 -10.28
N ARG A 42 -10.39 24.57 -10.42
CA ARG A 42 -10.96 25.44 -9.39
C ARG A 42 -11.41 24.68 -8.16
N MET A 43 -11.99 23.48 -8.32
CA MET A 43 -12.34 22.60 -7.19
C MET A 43 -11.10 22.12 -6.44
N SER A 44 -10.01 21.92 -7.16
CA SER A 44 -8.75 21.44 -6.60
C SER A 44 -7.89 22.53 -5.95
N LEU A 45 -8.33 23.79 -5.88
CA LEU A 45 -7.56 24.88 -5.29
C LEU A 45 -8.36 25.54 -4.15
N ASP A 46 -7.73 25.76 -3.00
CA ASP A 46 -8.32 26.54 -1.91
C ASP A 46 -8.36 28.03 -2.27
N SER A 47 -9.11 28.83 -1.50
CA SER A 47 -9.22 30.29 -1.61
C SER A 47 -7.88 31.05 -1.71
N LYS A 48 -6.77 30.39 -1.31
CA LYS A 48 -5.39 30.89 -1.36
C LYS A 48 -4.57 30.37 -2.55
N GLY A 49 -5.14 29.57 -3.45
CA GLY A 49 -4.43 28.95 -4.60
C GLY A 49 -3.57 27.74 -4.22
N ASN A 50 -3.82 27.09 -3.08
CA ASN A 50 -3.15 25.86 -2.68
C ASN A 50 -3.94 24.63 -3.14
N PRO A 51 -3.31 23.52 -3.54
CA PRO A 51 -4.05 22.30 -3.89
C PRO A 51 -4.93 21.83 -2.72
N LYS A 52 -6.25 21.83 -2.92
CA LYS A 52 -7.27 21.36 -2.00
C LYS A 52 -7.50 19.86 -2.23
N LEU A 53 -7.03 19.06 -1.27
CA LEU A 53 -7.29 17.62 -1.21
C LEU A 53 -8.79 17.40 -0.94
N ILE A 54 -9.58 17.12 -1.99
CA ILE A 54 -10.98 16.70 -1.84
C ILE A 54 -10.98 15.20 -1.56
N LEU A 55 -11.33 14.82 -0.34
CA LEU A 55 -11.44 13.43 0.10
C LEU A 55 -12.90 13.02 0.18
N TYR A 56 -13.29 11.98 -0.56
CA TYR A 56 -14.66 11.45 -0.55
C TYR A 56 -14.84 10.39 0.54
N SER A 57 -15.97 10.41 1.25
CA SER A 57 -16.31 9.39 2.25
C SER A 57 -16.39 7.96 1.66
N TYR A 58 -16.62 7.82 0.35
CA TYR A 58 -16.66 6.54 -0.37
C TYR A 58 -15.33 5.77 -0.33
N ARG A 59 -14.20 6.42 -0.02
CA ARG A 59 -12.88 5.78 0.12
C ARG A 59 -12.87 4.62 1.15
N TRP A 60 -13.64 4.76 2.23
CA TRP A 60 -13.74 3.74 3.27
C TRP A 60 -14.55 2.52 2.81
N ILE A 61 -15.54 2.74 1.94
CA ILE A 61 -16.29 1.66 1.30
C ILE A 61 -15.37 0.90 0.33
N VAL A 62 -14.53 1.60 -0.44
CA VAL A 62 -13.53 0.98 -1.33
C VAL A 62 -12.55 0.13 -0.52
N LEU A 63 -12.04 0.64 0.60
CA LEU A 63 -11.17 -0.11 1.50
C LEU A 63 -11.87 -1.34 2.09
N LEU A 64 -13.12 -1.20 2.55
CA LEU A 64 -13.90 -2.32 3.08
C LEU A 64 -14.08 -3.42 2.02
N LEU A 65 -14.49 -3.08 0.80
CA LEU A 65 -14.66 -4.03 -0.30
C LEU A 65 -13.34 -4.73 -0.65
N TYR A 66 -12.24 -3.98 -0.66
CA TYR A 66 -10.90 -4.50 -0.89
C TYR A 66 -10.46 -5.47 0.23
N CYS A 67 -10.74 -5.13 1.49
CA CYS A 67 -10.46 -5.99 2.64
C CYS A 67 -11.31 -7.27 2.60
N MET A 68 -12.60 -7.20 2.26
CA MET A 68 -13.46 -8.38 2.10
C MET A 68 -12.91 -9.36 1.06
N ALA A 69 -12.45 -8.84 -0.08
CA ALA A 69 -11.84 -9.66 -1.13
C ALA A 69 -10.53 -10.32 -0.65
N ASN A 70 -9.66 -9.58 0.04
CA ASN A 70 -8.42 -10.13 0.59
C ASN A 70 -8.65 -11.16 1.71
N ILE A 71 -9.67 -10.97 2.54
CA ILE A 71 -10.10 -11.97 3.54
C ILE A 71 -10.52 -13.26 2.84
N ALA A 72 -11.27 -13.17 1.73
CA ALA A 72 -11.68 -14.35 0.96
C ALA A 72 -10.46 -15.13 0.42
N VAL A 73 -9.42 -14.45 -0.05
CA VAL A 73 -8.15 -15.09 -0.45
C VAL A 73 -7.51 -15.81 0.73
N GLY A 74 -7.41 -15.15 1.89
CA GLY A 74 -6.84 -15.75 3.11
C GLY A 74 -7.60 -17.02 3.56
N ILE A 75 -8.93 -17.00 3.51
CA ILE A 75 -9.77 -18.16 3.81
C ILE A 75 -9.47 -19.32 2.85
N THR A 76 -9.28 -19.00 1.57
CA THR A 76 -9.05 -19.99 0.51
C THR A 76 -7.64 -20.58 0.56
N MET A 77 -6.67 -19.79 1.02
CA MET A 77 -5.25 -20.16 1.13
C MET A 77 -5.03 -21.20 2.23
N MET A 78 -5.62 -20.99 3.41
CA MET A 78 -5.39 -21.85 4.59
C MET A 78 -6.49 -22.91 4.81
N SER A 79 -7.35 -23.14 3.81
CA SER A 79 -8.53 -24.02 3.92
C SER A 79 -8.23 -25.46 4.32
N PHE A 80 -7.07 -25.96 3.88
CA PHE A 80 -6.66 -27.34 4.08
C PHE A 80 -5.53 -27.49 5.11
N GLY A 81 -5.06 -26.37 5.68
CA GLY A 81 -3.89 -26.37 6.57
C GLY A 81 -4.08 -27.26 7.81
N THR A 82 -5.24 -27.16 8.48
CA THR A 82 -5.54 -27.90 9.72
C THR A 82 -6.19 -29.26 9.50
N ILE A 83 -6.75 -29.51 8.31
CA ILE A 83 -7.50 -30.73 7.98
C ILE A 83 -6.75 -31.70 7.06
N ALA A 84 -5.55 -31.35 6.59
CA ALA A 84 -4.79 -32.15 5.62
C ALA A 84 -4.63 -33.63 5.98
N PRO A 85 -4.28 -34.03 7.23
CA PRO A 85 -4.18 -35.45 7.59
C PRO A 85 -5.53 -36.17 7.52
N LYS A 86 -6.59 -35.54 8.03
CA LYS A 86 -7.93 -36.14 8.02
C LYS A 86 -8.49 -36.28 6.60
N VAL A 87 -8.18 -35.33 5.71
CA VAL A 87 -8.55 -35.38 4.28
C VAL A 87 -7.81 -36.52 3.57
N SER A 88 -6.54 -36.73 3.91
CA SER A 88 -5.73 -37.85 3.42
C SER A 88 -6.40 -39.19 3.75
N ASP A 89 -6.88 -39.37 4.98
CA ASP A 89 -7.52 -40.61 5.42
C ASP A 89 -8.83 -40.92 4.68
N ILE A 90 -9.65 -39.90 4.42
CA ILE A 90 -10.93 -40.06 3.72
C ILE A 90 -10.76 -40.43 2.23
N TYR A 91 -9.80 -39.79 1.57
CA TYR A 91 -9.63 -39.88 0.12
C TYR A 91 -8.48 -40.80 -0.31
N GLY A 92 -7.73 -41.37 0.65
CA GLY A 92 -6.61 -42.27 0.38
C GLY A 92 -5.44 -41.60 -0.36
N VAL A 93 -5.29 -40.29 -0.22
CA VAL A 93 -4.27 -39.48 -0.89
C VAL A 93 -3.18 -39.10 0.09
N SER A 94 -1.92 -39.05 -0.35
CA SER A 94 -0.83 -38.59 0.52
C SER A 94 -1.12 -37.20 1.12
N PRO A 95 -0.82 -36.95 2.41
CA PRO A 95 -0.98 -35.66 3.07
C PRO A 95 -0.32 -34.50 2.32
N VAL A 96 0.72 -34.79 1.54
CA VAL A 96 1.43 -33.83 0.68
C VAL A 96 0.48 -33.23 -0.37
N PHE A 97 -0.44 -34.01 -0.95
CA PHE A 97 -1.40 -33.47 -1.93
C PHE A 97 -2.42 -32.51 -1.32
N ALA A 98 -2.83 -32.78 -0.08
CA ALA A 98 -3.69 -31.85 0.66
C ALA A 98 -2.95 -30.56 1.02
N GLN A 99 -1.69 -30.66 1.44
CA GLN A 99 -0.84 -29.49 1.71
C GLN A 99 -0.51 -28.70 0.44
N LEU A 100 -0.38 -29.37 -0.73
CA LEU A 100 -0.17 -28.72 -2.01
C LEU A 100 -1.29 -27.73 -2.37
N CYS A 101 -2.51 -27.91 -1.84
CA CYS A 101 -3.57 -26.93 -2.03
C CYS A 101 -3.22 -25.55 -1.42
N ALA A 102 -2.58 -25.53 -0.24
CA ALA A 102 -2.09 -24.30 0.37
C ALA A 102 -0.77 -23.82 -0.26
N LEU A 103 0.17 -24.74 -0.51
CA LEU A 103 1.47 -24.41 -1.12
C LEU A 103 1.33 -23.88 -2.56
N SER A 104 0.24 -24.23 -3.26
CA SER A 104 -0.07 -23.69 -4.58
C SER A 104 -0.20 -22.17 -4.59
N PHE A 105 -0.62 -21.54 -3.49
CA PHE A 105 -0.67 -20.08 -3.35
C PHE A 105 0.74 -19.47 -3.44
N PHE A 106 1.74 -20.10 -2.83
CA PHE A 106 3.12 -19.61 -2.90
C PHE A 106 3.73 -19.67 -4.29
N VAL A 107 3.45 -20.75 -5.02
CA VAL A 107 4.01 -20.95 -6.36
C VAL A 107 3.26 -20.13 -7.41
N MET A 108 1.92 -20.14 -7.37
CA MET A 108 1.07 -19.47 -8.38
C MET A 108 1.02 -17.96 -8.20
N PHE A 109 1.45 -17.42 -7.06
CA PHE A 109 1.64 -15.98 -6.90
C PHE A 109 2.59 -15.42 -7.95
N VAL A 110 3.64 -16.14 -8.35
CA VAL A 110 4.65 -15.67 -9.31
C VAL A 110 4.06 -15.41 -10.72
N PRO A 111 3.42 -16.39 -11.39
CA PRO A 111 2.74 -16.13 -12.65
C PRO A 111 1.56 -15.17 -12.48
N GLY A 112 0.84 -15.25 -11.36
CA GLY A 112 -0.23 -14.31 -11.03
C GLY A 112 0.25 -12.86 -10.91
N ASN A 113 1.46 -12.64 -10.37
CA ASN A 113 2.07 -11.33 -10.24
C ASN A 113 2.35 -10.72 -11.62
N ILE A 114 2.91 -11.49 -12.55
CA ILE A 114 3.16 -11.02 -13.90
C ILE A 114 1.85 -10.62 -14.61
N LEU A 115 0.82 -11.46 -14.49
CA LEU A 115 -0.49 -11.20 -15.11
C LEU A 115 -1.21 -10.00 -14.48
N SER A 116 -1.22 -9.92 -13.15
CA SER A 116 -1.90 -8.86 -12.42
C SER A 116 -1.26 -7.50 -12.65
N LEU A 117 0.07 -7.40 -12.72
CA LEU A 117 0.74 -6.13 -13.03
C LEU A 117 0.40 -5.63 -14.44
N ASN A 118 0.36 -6.54 -15.44
CA ASN A 118 -0.05 -6.19 -16.79
C ASN A 118 -1.52 -5.71 -16.85
N VAL A 119 -2.41 -6.35 -16.11
CA VAL A 119 -3.83 -5.94 -16.01
C VAL A 119 -3.96 -4.62 -15.27
N LEU A 120 -3.20 -4.42 -14.19
CA LEU A 120 -3.24 -3.21 -13.38
C LEU A 120 -2.74 -1.98 -14.14
N ALA A 121 -1.76 -2.16 -15.01
CA ALA A 121 -1.26 -1.13 -15.92
C ALA A 121 -2.30 -0.79 -17.00
N LYS A 122 -2.83 -1.80 -17.70
CA LYS A 122 -3.69 -1.58 -18.89
C LYS A 122 -5.16 -1.29 -18.58
N LYS A 123 -5.73 -1.92 -17.54
CA LYS A 123 -7.18 -1.93 -17.27
C LYS A 123 -7.56 -1.26 -15.95
N GLY A 124 -6.60 -0.84 -15.12
CA GLY A 124 -6.89 -0.14 -13.87
C GLY A 124 -7.10 -1.04 -12.65
N PHE A 125 -7.49 -0.41 -11.54
CA PHE A 125 -7.57 -1.01 -10.20
C PHE A 125 -8.77 -1.96 -10.07
N LYS A 126 -9.97 -1.52 -10.41
CA LYS A 126 -11.22 -2.27 -10.37
C LYS A 126 -11.16 -3.51 -11.23
N ALA A 127 -10.65 -3.40 -12.45
CA ALA A 127 -10.52 -4.54 -13.35
C ALA A 127 -9.60 -5.62 -12.76
N CYS A 128 -8.49 -5.20 -12.13
CA CYS A 128 -7.56 -6.11 -11.46
C CYS A 128 -8.26 -6.89 -10.34
N ILE A 129 -8.93 -6.20 -9.42
CA ILE A 129 -9.65 -6.83 -8.30
C ILE A 129 -10.81 -7.70 -8.80
N SER A 130 -11.57 -7.25 -9.81
CA SER A 130 -12.71 -8.01 -10.35
C SER A 130 -12.27 -9.32 -11.00
N ILE A 131 -11.15 -9.30 -11.74
CA ILE A 131 -10.56 -10.52 -12.32
C ILE A 131 -10.07 -11.45 -11.21
N GLY A 132 -9.42 -10.91 -10.17
CA GLY A 132 -9.04 -11.68 -8.98
C GLY A 132 -10.25 -12.36 -8.32
N CYS A 133 -11.32 -11.61 -8.07
CA CYS A 133 -12.55 -12.17 -7.48
C CYS A 133 -13.17 -13.25 -8.37
N GLY A 134 -13.20 -13.03 -9.69
CA GLY A 134 -13.69 -14.02 -10.65
C GLY A 134 -12.89 -15.31 -10.64
N LEU A 135 -11.54 -15.22 -10.64
CA LEU A 135 -10.65 -16.37 -10.56
C LEU A 135 -10.78 -17.12 -9.23
N LEU A 136 -10.90 -16.38 -8.13
CA LEU A 136 -11.06 -16.98 -6.80
C LEU A 136 -12.37 -17.76 -6.69
N MET A 137 -13.48 -17.15 -7.11
CA MET A 137 -14.78 -17.81 -7.14
C MET A 137 -14.76 -19.01 -8.08
N PHE A 138 -14.25 -18.86 -9.30
CA PHE A 138 -14.19 -19.97 -10.23
C PHE A 138 -13.38 -21.15 -9.67
N GLY A 139 -12.22 -20.88 -9.06
CA GLY A 139 -11.40 -21.90 -8.42
C GLY A 139 -12.10 -22.61 -7.25
N THR A 140 -12.87 -21.88 -6.43
CA THR A 140 -13.58 -22.48 -5.28
C THR A 140 -14.81 -23.26 -5.70
N TRP A 141 -15.57 -22.78 -6.68
CA TRP A 141 -16.65 -23.53 -7.30
C TRP A 141 -16.16 -24.82 -7.96
N MET A 142 -14.97 -24.80 -8.59
CA MET A 142 -14.35 -26.03 -9.11
C MET A 142 -14.02 -27.04 -8.00
N ARG A 143 -13.70 -26.61 -6.77
CA ARG A 143 -13.47 -27.55 -5.65
C ARG A 143 -14.69 -28.41 -5.34
N LEU A 144 -15.91 -27.90 -5.58
CA LEU A 144 -17.17 -28.64 -5.32
C LEU A 144 -17.38 -29.84 -6.25
N LEU A 145 -16.68 -29.89 -7.38
CA LEU A 145 -16.73 -31.02 -8.31
C LEU A 145 -16.13 -32.31 -7.70
N VAL A 146 -15.54 -32.25 -6.51
CA VAL A 146 -15.17 -33.44 -5.72
C VAL A 146 -16.39 -34.31 -5.38
N TYR A 147 -17.59 -33.73 -5.21
CA TYR A 147 -18.82 -34.48 -4.93
C TYR A 147 -19.21 -35.43 -6.07
N PRO A 148 -19.38 -34.97 -7.33
CA PRO A 148 -19.73 -35.85 -8.44
C PRO A 148 -18.56 -36.72 -8.92
N LEU A 149 -17.32 -36.26 -8.84
CA LEU A 149 -16.15 -36.97 -9.41
C LEU A 149 -15.44 -37.90 -8.41
N GLY A 150 -15.67 -37.73 -7.11
CA GLY A 150 -15.05 -38.54 -6.05
C GLY A 150 -13.52 -38.39 -5.92
N SER A 151 -12.91 -37.46 -6.65
CA SER A 151 -11.45 -37.32 -6.75
C SER A 151 -10.95 -36.03 -6.11
N PHE A 152 -10.01 -36.16 -5.16
CA PHE A 152 -9.39 -35.03 -4.47
C PHE A 152 -8.53 -34.15 -5.40
N TYR A 153 -8.03 -34.69 -6.51
CA TYR A 153 -7.22 -33.94 -7.48
C TYR A 153 -7.98 -32.76 -8.11
N VAL A 154 -9.31 -32.82 -8.14
CA VAL A 154 -10.16 -31.72 -8.62
C VAL A 154 -10.12 -30.54 -7.66
N VAL A 155 -10.06 -30.82 -6.35
CA VAL A 155 -9.88 -29.80 -5.29
C VAL A 155 -8.52 -29.12 -5.43
N LEU A 156 -7.48 -29.89 -5.75
CA LEU A 156 -6.15 -29.37 -6.03
C LEU A 156 -6.17 -28.46 -7.27
N GLY A 157 -6.77 -28.90 -8.36
CA GLY A 157 -6.93 -28.10 -9.58
C GLY A 157 -7.66 -26.78 -9.34
N GLY A 158 -8.78 -26.82 -8.60
CA GLY A 158 -9.49 -25.59 -8.19
C GLY A 158 -8.65 -24.67 -7.30
N SER A 159 -7.83 -25.24 -6.41
CA SER A 159 -6.92 -24.47 -5.55
C SER A 159 -5.81 -23.77 -6.32
N VAL A 160 -5.25 -24.41 -7.35
CA VAL A 160 -4.23 -23.81 -8.23
C VAL A 160 -4.80 -22.61 -9.00
N ILE A 161 -6.06 -22.70 -9.44
CA ILE A 161 -6.72 -21.59 -10.13
C ILE A 161 -7.05 -20.46 -9.14
N ALA A 162 -7.57 -20.79 -7.96
CA ALA A 162 -7.81 -19.84 -6.89
C ALA A 162 -6.52 -19.13 -6.44
N ALA A 163 -5.38 -19.82 -6.44
CA ALA A 163 -4.09 -19.30 -6.06
C ALA A 163 -3.59 -18.16 -6.97
N LEU A 164 -3.94 -18.19 -8.27
CA LEU A 164 -3.63 -17.08 -9.19
C LEU A 164 -4.30 -15.76 -8.77
N ALA A 165 -5.47 -15.84 -8.12
CA ALA A 165 -6.24 -14.66 -7.71
C ALA A 165 -5.52 -13.81 -6.66
N GLN A 166 -4.65 -14.42 -5.84
CA GLN A 166 -3.97 -13.73 -4.75
C GLN A 166 -3.19 -12.50 -5.25
N ALA A 167 -2.43 -12.64 -6.33
CA ALA A 167 -1.62 -11.55 -6.86
C ALA A 167 -2.47 -10.37 -7.39
N PHE A 168 -3.62 -10.66 -8.01
CA PHE A 168 -4.56 -9.65 -8.48
C PHE A 168 -5.11 -8.79 -7.34
N MET A 169 -5.31 -9.39 -6.17
CA MET A 169 -5.84 -8.67 -5.01
C MET A 169 -4.75 -8.01 -4.18
N GLN A 170 -3.54 -8.56 -4.09
CA GLN A 170 -2.51 -8.09 -3.18
C GLN A 170 -1.64 -6.95 -3.77
N ASN A 171 -1.32 -7.00 -5.07
CA ASN A 171 -0.47 -6.00 -5.73
C ASN A 171 -1.05 -4.57 -5.77
N PRO A 172 -2.37 -4.37 -5.92
CA PRO A 172 -2.93 -3.03 -6.00
C PRO A 172 -3.07 -2.32 -4.64
N VAL A 173 -2.62 -2.89 -3.52
CA VAL A 173 -2.78 -2.30 -2.17
C VAL A 173 -2.28 -0.86 -2.10
N ALA A 174 -1.08 -0.60 -2.60
CA ALA A 174 -0.45 0.72 -2.55
C ALA A 174 -1.09 1.68 -3.57
N LYS A 175 -1.43 1.18 -4.77
CA LYS A 175 -2.19 1.95 -5.76
C LYS A 175 -3.56 2.39 -5.23
N MET A 176 -4.25 1.53 -4.48
CA MET A 176 -5.51 1.87 -3.83
C MET A 176 -5.31 2.96 -2.77
N ALA A 177 -4.30 2.79 -1.91
CA ALA A 177 -3.99 3.77 -0.86
C ALA A 177 -3.63 5.14 -1.44
N THR A 178 -2.80 5.21 -2.48
CA THR A 178 -2.41 6.47 -3.13
C THR A 178 -3.53 7.14 -3.92
N THR A 179 -4.48 6.36 -4.45
CA THR A 179 -5.58 6.90 -5.29
C THR A 179 -6.77 7.39 -4.45
N TRP A 180 -7.08 6.72 -3.34
CA TRP A 180 -8.29 6.98 -2.55
C TRP A 180 -8.03 7.68 -1.21
N PHE A 181 -6.81 7.64 -0.68
CA PHE A 181 -6.46 8.20 0.62
C PHE A 181 -5.40 9.30 0.50
N GLY A 182 -5.52 10.33 1.35
CA GLY A 182 -4.52 11.39 1.47
C GLY A 182 -3.32 10.94 2.30
N ASP A 183 -2.25 11.74 2.30
CA ASP A 183 -0.94 11.33 2.85
C ASP A 183 -0.98 10.94 4.33
N LYS A 184 -1.83 11.59 5.13
CA LYS A 184 -1.99 11.30 6.56
C LYS A 184 -2.70 9.98 6.88
N GLU A 185 -3.47 9.42 5.94
CA GLU A 185 -4.28 8.21 6.14
C GLU A 185 -3.84 7.05 5.23
N ARG A 186 -2.83 7.29 4.38
CA ARG A 186 -2.35 6.34 3.37
C ARG A 186 -1.70 5.11 3.99
N GLY A 187 -0.87 5.27 5.03
CA GLY A 187 -0.25 4.14 5.71
C GLY A 187 -1.27 3.29 6.46
N LEU A 188 -2.25 3.90 7.13
CA LEU A 188 -3.39 3.20 7.72
C LEU A 188 -4.18 2.40 6.68
N ALA A 189 -4.54 2.99 5.54
CA ALA A 189 -5.25 2.28 4.48
C ALA A 189 -4.45 1.09 3.95
N THR A 190 -3.12 1.25 3.81
CA THR A 190 -2.21 0.18 3.40
C THR A 190 -2.11 -0.92 4.47
N ALA A 191 -2.11 -0.56 5.75
CA ALA A 191 -2.12 -1.50 6.87
C ALA A 191 -3.41 -2.34 6.89
N PHE A 192 -4.59 -1.71 6.84
CA PHE A 192 -5.87 -2.43 6.76
C PHE A 192 -5.97 -3.30 5.51
N GLY A 193 -5.52 -2.78 4.37
CA GLY A 193 -5.54 -3.53 3.12
C GLY A 193 -4.62 -4.76 3.14
N SER A 194 -3.41 -4.64 3.68
CA SER A 194 -2.44 -5.75 3.75
C SER A 194 -2.76 -6.77 4.84
N MET A 195 -3.35 -6.34 5.97
CA MET A 195 -3.70 -7.23 7.10
C MET A 195 -5.01 -8.01 6.89
N ALA A 196 -5.83 -7.61 5.93
CA ALA A 196 -7.06 -8.33 5.59
C ALA A 196 -6.81 -9.81 5.20
N MET A 197 -5.75 -10.11 4.46
CA MET A 197 -5.44 -11.49 4.07
C MET A 197 -5.03 -12.37 5.27
N PRO A 198 -4.07 -11.97 6.14
CA PRO A 198 -3.79 -12.67 7.40
C PRO A 198 -5.03 -12.91 8.28
N MET A 199 -5.97 -11.95 8.34
CA MET A 199 -7.25 -12.13 9.06
C MET A 199 -8.09 -13.25 8.44
N GLY A 200 -8.13 -13.38 7.11
CA GLY A 200 -8.80 -14.49 6.43
C GLY A 200 -8.17 -15.85 6.76
N CYS A 201 -6.84 -15.91 6.87
CA CYS A 201 -6.15 -17.14 7.28
C CYS A 201 -6.56 -17.59 8.69
N LEU A 202 -6.73 -16.64 9.63
CA LEU A 202 -7.22 -16.95 10.98
C LEU A 202 -8.63 -17.56 10.97
N ILE A 203 -9.55 -16.97 10.20
CA ILE A 203 -10.91 -17.50 10.04
C ILE A 203 -10.85 -18.92 9.48
N SER A 204 -9.92 -19.18 8.54
CA SER A 204 -9.73 -20.50 7.96
C SER A 204 -9.28 -21.57 8.96
N PHE A 205 -8.54 -21.21 10.00
CA PHE A 205 -8.12 -22.18 11.02
C PHE A 205 -9.27 -22.57 11.96
N LEU A 206 -10.21 -21.64 12.18
CA LEU A 206 -11.38 -21.86 13.03
C LEU A 206 -12.53 -22.56 12.30
N LEU A 207 -12.65 -22.35 10.98
CA LEU A 207 -13.78 -22.88 10.22
C LEU A 207 -13.91 -24.41 10.36
N PRO A 208 -12.83 -25.22 10.23
CA PRO A 208 -12.94 -26.66 10.38
C PRO A 208 -13.36 -27.14 11.76
N THR A 209 -13.03 -26.42 12.84
CA THR A 209 -13.40 -26.88 14.20
C THR A 209 -14.91 -26.91 14.38
N ILE A 210 -15.65 -26.00 13.74
CA ILE A 210 -17.11 -25.91 13.81
C ILE A 210 -17.80 -27.04 13.04
N PHE A 211 -17.20 -27.53 11.95
CA PHE A 211 -17.83 -28.52 11.05
C PHE A 211 -17.46 -29.97 11.35
N PHE A 212 -16.40 -30.21 12.12
CA PHE A 212 -15.84 -31.55 12.32
C PHE A 212 -15.72 -31.96 13.80
N GLU A 213 -16.61 -31.48 14.67
CA GLU A 213 -16.62 -31.83 16.11
C GLU A 213 -16.88 -33.33 16.35
N ASP A 214 -17.83 -33.93 15.62
CA ASP A 214 -18.25 -35.31 15.89
C ASP A 214 -17.57 -36.36 15.01
N LYS A 215 -17.54 -36.17 13.67
CA LYS A 215 -16.97 -37.13 12.69
C LYS A 215 -16.44 -36.44 11.44
N PHE A 216 -15.28 -36.91 10.96
CA PHE A 216 -14.68 -36.46 9.71
C PHE A 216 -15.07 -37.44 8.58
N ASP A 217 -16.14 -37.12 7.85
CA ASP A 217 -16.70 -37.92 6.75
C ASP A 217 -16.74 -37.15 5.42
N LYS A 218 -16.83 -37.87 4.29
CA LYS A 218 -16.93 -37.27 2.93
C LYS A 218 -18.08 -36.27 2.85
N TYR A 219 -19.21 -36.59 3.49
CA TYR A 219 -20.39 -35.74 3.51
C TYR A 219 -20.13 -34.40 4.23
N ASN A 220 -19.57 -34.43 5.44
CA ASN A 220 -19.23 -33.23 6.21
C ASN A 220 -18.16 -32.39 5.49
N PHE A 221 -17.21 -33.06 4.82
CA PHE A 221 -16.21 -32.37 4.00
C PHE A 221 -16.82 -31.63 2.80
N ASN A 222 -17.81 -32.22 2.13
CA ASN A 222 -18.50 -31.57 1.02
C ASN A 222 -19.35 -30.38 1.49
N ILE A 223 -20.00 -30.49 2.65
CA ILE A 223 -20.72 -29.37 3.28
C ILE A 223 -19.75 -28.25 3.64
N TYR A 224 -18.61 -28.59 4.24
CA TYR A 224 -17.55 -27.63 4.57
C TYR A 224 -17.09 -26.85 3.33
N LEU A 225 -16.80 -27.55 2.23
CA LEU A 225 -16.41 -26.90 0.97
C LEU A 225 -17.54 -26.03 0.38
N LEU A 226 -18.79 -26.46 0.50
CA LEU A 226 -19.96 -25.69 0.04
C LEU A 226 -20.11 -24.40 0.84
N VAL A 227 -20.09 -24.47 2.18
CA VAL A 227 -20.18 -23.29 3.04
C VAL A 227 -19.03 -22.34 2.76
N GLN A 228 -17.81 -22.87 2.62
CA GLN A 228 -16.65 -22.07 2.29
C GLN A 228 -16.79 -21.36 0.93
N THR A 229 -17.27 -22.06 -0.09
CA THR A 229 -17.46 -21.51 -1.43
C THR A 229 -18.53 -20.42 -1.44
N LEU A 230 -19.63 -20.61 -0.69
CA LEU A 230 -20.68 -19.61 -0.53
C LEU A 230 -20.15 -18.37 0.21
N LEU A 231 -19.38 -18.55 1.29
CA LEU A 231 -18.77 -17.47 2.04
C LEU A 231 -17.82 -16.64 1.15
N ILE A 232 -16.95 -17.30 0.39
CA ILE A 232 -16.02 -16.64 -0.55
C ILE A 232 -16.80 -15.89 -1.63
N THR A 233 -17.84 -16.50 -2.19
CA THR A 233 -18.71 -15.84 -3.18
C THR A 233 -19.38 -14.59 -2.58
N ALA A 234 -19.89 -14.67 -1.36
CA ALA A 234 -20.51 -13.54 -0.65
C ALA A 234 -19.51 -12.40 -0.36
N LEU A 235 -18.25 -12.72 -0.05
CA LEU A 235 -17.20 -11.73 0.18
C LEU A 235 -16.68 -11.06 -1.11
N CYS A 236 -16.59 -11.83 -2.20
CA CYS A 236 -16.05 -11.35 -3.48
C CYS A 236 -17.08 -10.60 -4.34
N THR A 237 -18.35 -10.97 -4.28
CA THR A 237 -19.42 -10.39 -5.13
C THR A 237 -19.55 -8.87 -4.96
N PRO A 238 -19.55 -8.31 -3.73
CA PRO A 238 -19.64 -6.86 -3.54
C PRO A 238 -18.49 -6.09 -4.21
N ALA A 239 -17.28 -6.65 -4.20
CA ALA A 239 -16.11 -6.01 -4.81
C ALA A 239 -16.21 -5.96 -6.35
N ILE A 240 -16.95 -6.86 -6.99
CA ILE A 240 -17.15 -6.82 -8.45
C ILE A 240 -18.11 -5.70 -8.84
N PHE A 241 -19.22 -5.54 -8.09
CA PHE A 241 -20.28 -4.61 -8.44
C PHE A 241 -20.03 -3.18 -7.93
N PHE A 242 -19.59 -3.02 -6.69
CA PHE A 242 -19.55 -1.71 -6.03
C PHE A 242 -18.17 -1.03 -6.07
N LEU A 243 -17.11 -1.74 -6.44
CA LEU A 243 -15.78 -1.15 -6.51
C LEU A 243 -15.71 -0.11 -7.66
N ARG A 244 -15.00 0.99 -7.40
CA ARG A 244 -14.75 2.07 -8.36
C ARG A 244 -13.24 2.20 -8.56
N ASP A 245 -12.82 2.51 -9.79
CA ASP A 245 -11.40 2.66 -10.13
C ASP A 245 -10.77 3.87 -9.46
N GLU A 246 -11.33 5.04 -9.72
CA GLU A 246 -10.83 6.33 -9.26
C GLU A 246 -11.98 7.17 -8.68
N PRO A 247 -11.70 8.06 -7.71
CA PRO A 247 -12.69 9.03 -7.25
C PRO A 247 -13.10 10.01 -8.38
N PRO A 248 -14.32 10.57 -8.35
CA PRO A 248 -14.83 11.47 -9.40
C PRO A 248 -13.96 12.72 -9.64
N SER A 249 -13.28 13.21 -8.59
CA SER A 249 -12.16 14.14 -8.72
C SER A 249 -10.91 13.49 -8.10
N PRO A 250 -9.76 13.47 -8.80
CA PRO A 250 -8.53 12.97 -8.21
C PRO A 250 -8.16 13.83 -6.98
N PRO A 251 -7.65 13.24 -5.90
CA PRO A 251 -7.28 13.98 -4.68
C PRO A 251 -6.20 15.05 -4.94
N THR A 252 -5.48 14.97 -6.06
CA THR A 252 -4.51 15.97 -6.52
C THR A 252 -4.54 16.04 -8.06
N VAL A 253 -4.58 17.24 -8.66
CA VAL A 253 -4.59 17.48 -10.13
C VAL A 253 -3.42 16.81 -10.86
N LEU A 254 -2.33 16.53 -10.14
CA LEU A 254 -1.06 16.09 -10.69
C LEU A 254 -0.89 14.56 -10.74
N LEU A 255 -1.84 13.77 -10.22
CA LEU A 255 -1.83 12.32 -10.41
C LEU A 255 -2.04 11.90 -11.88
N LYS A 256 -2.44 12.84 -12.74
CA LYS A 256 -2.58 12.64 -14.19
C LYS A 256 -1.31 12.91 -15.00
N ASP A 257 -0.29 13.58 -14.44
CA ASP A 257 0.93 13.87 -15.17
C ASP A 257 2.02 12.81 -14.91
N SER A 258 2.27 12.00 -15.94
CA SER A 258 3.50 11.21 -16.15
C SER A 258 3.84 10.09 -15.15
N LYS A 259 2.93 9.12 -14.95
CA LYS A 259 3.42 7.79 -14.54
C LYS A 259 4.16 7.20 -15.75
N ILE A 260 5.48 7.22 -15.70
CA ILE A 260 6.33 6.53 -16.67
C ILE A 260 5.89 5.07 -16.68
N GLU A 261 5.27 4.62 -17.77
CA GLU A 261 4.97 3.21 -17.99
C GLU A 261 6.29 2.48 -18.21
N MET A 262 6.98 2.17 -17.11
CA MET A 262 8.18 1.35 -17.16
C MET A 262 7.78 -0.09 -17.41
N SER A 263 8.41 -0.72 -18.40
CA SER A 263 8.29 -2.16 -18.58
C SER A 263 8.71 -2.88 -17.29
N MET A 264 8.12 -4.03 -16.98
CA MET A 264 8.44 -4.79 -15.77
C MET A 264 9.94 -5.10 -15.66
N GLY A 265 10.59 -5.44 -16.77
CA GLY A 265 12.03 -5.70 -16.79
C GLY A 265 12.88 -4.46 -16.48
N GLU A 266 12.45 -3.30 -16.97
CA GLU A 266 13.11 -2.02 -16.70
C GLU A 266 12.91 -1.59 -15.24
N SER A 267 11.70 -1.81 -14.71
CA SER A 267 11.37 -1.59 -13.30
C SER A 267 12.28 -2.42 -12.39
N ILE A 268 12.40 -3.73 -12.66
CA ILE A 268 13.26 -4.63 -11.87
C ILE A 268 14.73 -4.18 -11.97
N LYS A 269 15.21 -3.82 -13.16
CA LYS A 269 16.60 -3.35 -13.34
C LYS A 269 16.86 -2.05 -12.57
N ALA A 270 15.90 -1.12 -12.57
CA ALA A 270 16.00 0.13 -11.82
C ALA A 270 16.00 -0.13 -10.29
N LEU A 271 15.13 -1.02 -9.83
CA LEU A 271 15.04 -1.43 -8.43
C LEU A 271 16.35 -2.01 -7.90
N PHE A 272 16.99 -2.94 -8.65
CA PHE A 272 18.28 -3.51 -8.26
C PHE A 272 19.46 -2.55 -8.35
N ARG A 273 19.33 -1.43 -9.07
CA ARG A 273 20.35 -0.38 -9.10
C ARG A 273 20.35 0.45 -7.82
N ASN A 274 19.21 0.54 -7.13
CA ASN A 274 19.10 1.25 -5.86
C ASN A 274 19.55 0.34 -4.71
N ARG A 275 20.74 0.62 -4.15
CA ARG A 275 21.31 -0.14 -3.02
C ARG A 275 20.39 -0.17 -1.80
N ASN A 276 19.69 0.92 -1.50
CA ASN A 276 18.79 0.99 -0.35
C ASN A 276 17.56 0.11 -0.54
N TYR A 277 17.01 0.08 -1.75
CA TYR A 277 15.94 -0.84 -2.10
C TYR A 277 16.39 -2.30 -1.99
N VAL A 278 17.57 -2.65 -2.50
CA VAL A 278 18.10 -4.03 -2.41
C VAL A 278 18.28 -4.48 -0.97
N LEU A 279 18.75 -3.61 -0.08
CA LEU A 279 18.88 -3.92 1.34
C LEU A 279 17.51 -4.13 2.01
N LEU A 280 16.53 -3.26 1.73
CA LEU A 280 15.15 -3.42 2.21
C LEU A 280 14.52 -4.71 1.68
N PHE A 281 14.72 -4.99 0.38
CA PHE A 281 14.27 -6.19 -0.30
C PHE A 281 14.83 -7.44 0.39
N LEU A 282 16.13 -7.49 0.67
CA LEU A 282 16.75 -8.63 1.35
C LEU A 282 16.18 -8.82 2.76
N SER A 283 16.09 -7.75 3.56
CA SER A 283 15.48 -7.81 4.90
C SER A 283 14.04 -8.35 4.88
N PHE A 284 13.23 -7.85 3.95
CA PHE A 284 11.85 -8.31 3.78
C PHE A 284 11.79 -9.78 3.37
N ASN A 285 12.59 -10.20 2.39
CA ASN A 285 12.54 -11.56 1.86
C ASN A 285 12.93 -12.60 2.92
N PHE A 286 13.97 -12.33 3.71
CA PHE A 286 14.33 -13.23 4.80
C PHE A 286 13.19 -13.32 5.82
N LEU A 287 12.71 -12.21 6.35
CA LEU A 287 11.72 -12.25 7.44
C LEU A 287 10.32 -12.70 6.98
N TYR A 288 9.84 -12.23 5.84
CA TYR A 288 8.56 -12.65 5.27
C TYR A 288 8.62 -14.12 4.82
N GLY A 289 9.74 -14.58 4.28
CA GLY A 289 9.94 -16.00 3.98
C GLY A 289 9.89 -16.88 5.22
N LEU A 290 10.50 -16.43 6.34
CA LEU A 290 10.37 -17.10 7.63
C LEU A 290 8.90 -17.16 8.10
N TYR A 291 8.14 -16.09 7.89
CA TYR A 291 6.72 -16.03 8.20
C TYR A 291 5.92 -17.04 7.35
N CYS A 292 6.16 -17.12 6.03
CA CYS A 292 5.49 -18.08 5.17
C CYS A 292 5.86 -19.54 5.50
N ALA A 293 7.09 -19.79 5.97
CA ALA A 293 7.56 -21.12 6.32
C ALA A 293 6.98 -21.64 7.65
N ILE A 294 6.47 -20.76 8.53
CA ILE A 294 6.07 -21.16 9.89
C ILE A 294 5.04 -22.28 9.90
N SER A 295 4.05 -22.23 9.01
CA SER A 295 2.96 -23.21 8.97
C SER A 295 3.44 -24.61 8.54
N ALA A 296 4.52 -24.69 7.76
CA ALA A 296 5.08 -25.96 7.30
C ALA A 296 6.01 -26.60 8.35
N VAL A 297 6.77 -25.78 9.08
CA VAL A 297 7.86 -26.27 9.95
C VAL A 297 7.42 -26.43 11.41
N ILE A 298 6.35 -25.76 11.84
CA ILE A 298 5.93 -25.78 13.26
C ILE A 298 5.68 -27.19 13.79
N SER A 299 5.05 -28.07 13.01
CA SER A 299 4.85 -29.48 13.40
C SER A 299 6.19 -30.19 13.53
N SER A 300 7.09 -30.05 12.54
CA SER A 300 8.43 -30.64 12.58
C SER A 300 9.27 -30.16 13.78
N PHE A 301 9.06 -28.94 14.26
CA PHE A 301 9.73 -28.43 15.45
C PHE A 301 9.13 -28.93 16.76
N THR A 302 7.84 -29.26 16.79
CA THR A 302 7.10 -29.55 18.02
C THR A 302 6.87 -31.04 18.25
N ASP A 303 6.81 -31.85 17.18
CA ASP A 303 6.61 -33.31 17.25
C ASP A 303 7.63 -34.00 18.19
N PRO A 304 8.95 -33.69 18.14
CA PRO A 304 9.92 -34.37 19.01
C PRO A 304 9.82 -34.01 20.50
N TYR A 305 9.02 -33.00 20.83
CA TYR A 305 8.78 -32.55 22.21
C TYR A 305 7.40 -32.96 22.74
N GLY A 306 6.62 -33.73 21.97
CA GLY A 306 5.36 -34.32 22.43
C GLY A 306 4.17 -33.36 22.48
N PHE A 307 4.23 -32.23 21.77
CA PHE A 307 3.09 -31.31 21.64
C PHE A 307 1.93 -31.98 20.91
N GLN A 308 0.71 -31.76 21.39
CA GLN A 308 -0.47 -32.28 20.72
C GLN A 308 -0.85 -31.39 19.53
N PRO A 309 -1.57 -31.91 18.51
CA PRO A 309 -2.06 -31.11 17.38
C PRO A 309 -2.93 -29.91 17.81
N ALA A 310 -3.64 -30.04 18.93
CA ALA A 310 -4.41 -28.95 19.53
C ALA A 310 -3.50 -27.81 20.03
N ASP A 311 -2.36 -28.12 20.64
CA ASP A 311 -1.41 -27.14 21.16
C ASP A 311 -0.75 -26.35 20.03
N ILE A 312 -0.37 -27.04 18.94
CA ILE A 312 0.23 -26.43 17.74
C ILE A 312 -0.73 -25.41 17.14
N SER A 313 -2.03 -25.75 17.09
CA SER A 313 -3.07 -24.87 16.57
C SER A 313 -3.22 -23.61 17.42
N VAL A 314 -3.19 -23.73 18.75
CA VAL A 314 -3.22 -22.59 19.68
C VAL A 314 -2.00 -21.69 19.50
N ILE A 315 -0.81 -22.29 19.36
CA ILE A 315 0.45 -21.55 19.15
C ILE A 315 0.38 -20.72 17.85
N CYS A 316 -0.07 -21.31 16.74
CA CYS A 316 -0.21 -20.62 15.45
C CYS A 316 -1.28 -19.50 15.49
N LEU A 317 -2.37 -19.73 16.23
CA LEU A 317 -3.42 -18.74 16.42
C LEU A 317 -2.92 -17.54 17.21
N VAL A 318 -2.24 -17.77 18.34
CA VAL A 318 -1.65 -16.72 19.18
C VAL A 318 -0.62 -15.90 18.40
N PHE A 319 0.25 -16.57 17.63
CA PHE A 319 1.22 -15.93 16.72
C PHE A 319 0.54 -15.00 15.71
N SER A 320 -0.55 -15.47 15.09
CA SER A 320 -1.22 -14.72 14.04
C SER A 320 -2.00 -13.52 14.59
N ILE A 321 -2.72 -13.69 15.71
CA ILE A 321 -3.50 -12.61 16.34
C ILE A 321 -2.57 -11.50 16.84
N SER A 322 -1.49 -11.84 17.54
CA SER A 322 -0.56 -10.84 18.07
C SER A 322 0.11 -10.03 16.97
N GLY A 323 0.49 -10.68 15.87
CA GLY A 323 1.10 -10.00 14.72
C GLY A 323 0.12 -9.10 13.96
N ILE A 324 -1.13 -9.51 13.79
CA ILE A 324 -2.17 -8.65 13.18
C ILE A 324 -2.44 -7.43 14.05
N LEU A 325 -2.62 -7.62 15.37
CA LEU A 325 -2.83 -6.50 16.30
C LEU A 325 -1.65 -5.52 16.30
N ASN A 326 -0.41 -6.03 16.36
CA ASN A 326 0.76 -5.17 16.34
C ASN A 326 0.94 -4.47 14.99
N SER A 327 0.49 -5.06 13.88
CA SER A 327 0.57 -4.45 12.55
C SER A 327 -0.27 -3.18 12.45
N PHE A 328 -1.43 -3.14 13.11
CA PHE A 328 -2.24 -1.93 13.21
C PHE A 328 -1.56 -0.85 14.06
N VAL A 329 -1.00 -1.23 15.22
CA VAL A 329 -0.28 -0.31 16.10
C VAL A 329 0.92 0.30 15.36
N VAL A 330 1.73 -0.54 14.72
CA VAL A 330 2.89 -0.11 13.94
C VAL A 330 2.47 0.79 12.76
N GLY A 331 1.38 0.46 12.05
CA GLY A 331 0.81 1.32 11.00
C GLY A 331 0.46 2.71 11.51
N LEU A 332 -0.25 2.82 12.63
CA LEU A 332 -0.60 4.09 13.27
C LEU A 332 0.63 4.89 13.72
N LEU A 333 1.65 4.21 14.25
CA LEU A 333 2.90 4.85 14.65
C LEU A 333 3.68 5.38 13.44
N LEU A 334 3.68 4.65 12.32
CA LEU A 334 4.35 5.09 11.10
C LEU A 334 3.67 6.31 10.51
N ASP A 335 2.35 6.34 10.46
CA ASP A 335 1.62 7.51 9.97
C ASP A 335 1.96 8.77 10.76
N ARG A 336 2.10 8.65 12.09
CA ARG A 336 2.37 9.79 12.98
C ARG A 336 3.83 10.21 13.02
N TYR A 337 4.76 9.26 13.04
CA TYR A 337 6.18 9.53 13.30
C TYR A 337 7.08 9.38 12.06
N GLN A 338 6.60 8.73 10.99
CA GLN A 338 7.32 8.52 9.72
C GLN A 338 8.74 7.97 9.90
N CYS A 339 8.95 7.14 10.93
CA CYS A 339 10.24 6.60 11.33
C CYS A 339 10.49 5.19 10.74
N TYR A 340 10.41 5.04 9.41
CA TYR A 340 10.46 3.75 8.71
C TYR A 340 11.68 2.90 9.07
N LYS A 341 12.90 3.46 8.99
CA LYS A 341 14.15 2.73 9.31
C LYS A 341 14.16 2.22 10.75
N LYS A 342 13.81 3.09 11.72
CA LYS A 342 13.86 2.74 13.14
C LYS A 342 12.86 1.61 13.45
N ALA A 343 11.66 1.70 12.89
CA ALA A 343 10.65 0.66 13.03
C ALA A 343 11.10 -0.67 12.40
N LEU A 344 11.67 -0.63 11.19
CA LEU A 344 12.20 -1.81 10.51
C LEU A 344 13.29 -2.51 11.34
N VAL A 345 14.30 -1.76 11.80
CA VAL A 345 15.41 -2.28 12.61
C VAL A 345 14.89 -2.88 13.93
N PHE A 346 13.99 -2.17 14.61
CA PHE A 346 13.39 -2.65 15.85
C PHE A 346 12.66 -3.99 15.66
N LEU A 347 11.85 -4.12 14.61
CA LEU A 347 11.13 -5.36 14.32
C LEU A 347 12.06 -6.51 13.91
N CYS A 348 13.07 -6.26 13.08
CA CYS A 348 14.01 -7.31 12.70
C CYS A 348 14.80 -7.82 13.93
N ILE A 349 15.31 -6.91 14.77
CA ILE A 349 16.05 -7.30 15.98
C ILE A 349 15.14 -8.03 16.96
N SER A 350 13.95 -7.50 17.23
CA SER A 350 12.98 -8.16 18.13
C SER A 350 12.55 -9.52 17.61
N SER A 351 12.35 -9.70 16.29
CA SER A 351 12.04 -11.01 15.70
C SER A 351 13.19 -12.01 15.86
N THR A 352 14.44 -11.57 15.75
CA THR A 352 15.62 -12.43 15.97
C THR A 352 15.71 -12.88 17.42
N ILE A 353 15.47 -11.97 18.36
CA ILE A 353 15.42 -12.28 19.79
C ILE A 353 14.26 -13.23 20.10
N ALA A 354 13.08 -12.98 19.54
CA ALA A 354 11.89 -13.83 19.71
C ALA A 354 12.13 -15.27 19.23
N LEU A 355 12.74 -15.42 18.05
CA LEU A 355 13.11 -16.73 17.50
C LEU A 355 14.22 -17.40 18.32
N ALA A 356 15.19 -16.65 18.82
CA ALA A 356 16.21 -17.21 19.72
C ALA A 356 15.60 -17.72 21.04
N LEU A 357 14.62 -17.00 21.60
CA LEU A 357 13.85 -17.47 22.75
C LEU A 357 13.06 -18.75 22.44
N SER A 358 12.60 -18.92 21.20
CA SER A 358 11.89 -20.14 20.79
C SER A 358 12.80 -21.37 20.84
N ALA A 359 14.10 -21.21 20.56
CA ALA A 359 15.10 -22.27 20.69
C ALA A 359 15.24 -22.78 22.13
N TYR A 360 15.05 -21.89 23.11
CA TYR A 360 15.08 -22.21 24.54
C TYR A 360 13.74 -22.77 25.05
N SER A 361 12.62 -22.26 24.53
CA SER A 361 11.27 -22.65 24.95
C SER A 361 10.89 -24.06 24.49
N LEU A 362 11.19 -24.41 23.23
CA LEU A 362 10.81 -25.71 22.64
C LEU A 362 11.28 -26.93 23.47
N PRO A 363 12.55 -27.02 23.93
CA PRO A 363 13.00 -28.13 24.76
C PRO A 363 12.30 -28.28 26.12
N GLN A 364 11.59 -27.26 26.61
CA GLN A 364 10.90 -27.35 27.90
C GLN A 364 9.57 -28.10 27.82
N GLY A 365 9.02 -28.31 26.62
CA GLY A 365 7.75 -29.00 26.42
C GLY A 365 6.52 -28.29 27.03
N LYS A 366 6.66 -27.03 27.48
CA LYS A 366 5.58 -26.26 28.09
C LYS A 366 4.82 -25.45 27.04
N VAL A 367 3.57 -25.84 26.77
CA VAL A 367 2.69 -25.18 25.79
C VAL A 367 2.52 -23.69 26.05
N GLY A 368 2.25 -23.29 27.30
CA GLY A 368 2.07 -21.89 27.67
C GLY A 368 3.31 -21.02 27.42
N LEU A 369 4.50 -21.56 27.66
CA LEU A 369 5.76 -20.84 27.39
C LEU A 369 5.97 -20.67 25.89
N GLN A 370 5.74 -21.73 25.11
CA GLN A 370 5.90 -21.68 23.65
C GLN A 370 4.88 -20.75 23.00
N ALA A 371 3.64 -20.74 23.49
CA ALA A 371 2.61 -19.81 23.04
C ALA A 371 2.99 -18.35 23.35
N ALA A 372 3.55 -18.06 24.52
CA ALA A 372 4.00 -16.72 24.88
C ALA A 372 5.17 -16.24 24.00
N VAL A 373 6.15 -17.11 23.72
CA VAL A 373 7.25 -16.78 22.82
C VAL A 373 6.74 -16.56 21.39
N MET A 374 5.86 -17.43 20.89
CA MET A 374 5.28 -17.28 19.56
C MET A 374 4.36 -16.07 19.44
N MET A 375 3.72 -15.63 20.53
CA MET A 375 3.03 -14.34 20.60
C MET A 375 4.00 -13.19 20.28
N PHE A 376 5.17 -13.18 20.92
CA PHE A 376 6.18 -12.14 20.70
C PHE A 376 6.81 -12.24 19.29
N THR A 377 7.03 -13.46 18.79
CA THR A 377 7.51 -13.69 17.42
C THR A 377 6.51 -13.15 16.39
N GLY A 378 5.22 -13.45 16.56
CA GLY A 378 4.15 -12.98 15.67
C GLY A 378 4.02 -11.46 15.67
N ALA A 379 4.02 -10.86 16.87
CA ALA A 379 4.03 -9.41 17.04
C ALA A 379 5.21 -8.75 16.32
N SER A 380 6.39 -9.38 16.29
CA SER A 380 7.57 -8.80 15.67
C SER A 380 7.66 -9.03 14.15
N MET A 381 7.18 -10.18 13.66
CA MET A 381 7.35 -10.57 12.25
C MET A 381 6.28 -10.04 11.32
N ILE A 382 5.00 -10.15 11.67
CA ILE A 382 3.88 -9.80 10.75
C ILE A 382 3.88 -8.32 10.32
N PRO A 383 4.17 -7.34 11.21
CA PRO A 383 4.14 -5.92 10.84
C PRO A 383 5.18 -5.49 9.82
N ILE A 384 6.16 -6.34 9.50
CA ILE A 384 7.16 -6.02 8.47
C ILE A 384 6.50 -5.77 7.10
N VAL A 385 5.35 -6.40 6.82
CA VAL A 385 4.61 -6.21 5.58
C VAL A 385 4.19 -4.74 5.42
N THR A 386 3.58 -4.16 6.46
CA THR A 386 3.12 -2.77 6.45
C THR A 386 4.26 -1.77 6.28
N ILE A 387 5.36 -1.96 7.03
CA ILE A 387 6.53 -1.08 6.97
C ILE A 387 7.19 -1.16 5.60
N CYS A 388 7.49 -2.38 5.15
CA CYS A 388 8.24 -2.57 3.91
C CYS A 388 7.43 -2.11 2.70
N PHE A 389 6.10 -2.23 2.69
CA PHE A 389 5.31 -1.73 1.57
C PHE A 389 5.35 -0.20 1.48
N SER A 390 5.17 0.47 2.63
CA SER A 390 5.22 1.94 2.71
C SER A 390 6.63 2.45 2.39
N PHE A 391 7.66 1.81 2.93
CA PHE A 391 9.05 2.21 2.71
C PHE A 391 9.56 1.83 1.31
N ALA A 392 9.09 0.73 0.73
CA ALA A 392 9.41 0.37 -0.66
C ALA A 392 8.79 1.36 -1.64
N ALA A 393 7.56 1.82 -1.41
CA ALA A 393 6.94 2.87 -2.23
C ALA A 393 7.79 4.14 -2.27
N GLU A 394 8.34 4.54 -1.12
CA GLU A 394 9.20 5.72 -1.00
C GLU A 394 10.57 5.52 -1.68
N LEU A 395 11.25 4.40 -1.43
CA LEU A 395 12.58 4.12 -1.99
C LEU A 395 12.58 3.77 -3.48
N SER A 396 11.45 3.30 -4.01
CA SER A 396 11.36 2.84 -5.39
C SER A 396 11.00 3.95 -6.38
N TYR A 397 10.67 5.16 -5.93
CA TYR A 397 10.35 6.28 -6.81
C TYR A 397 11.48 6.53 -7.83
N PRO A 398 11.19 6.69 -9.14
CA PRO A 398 9.89 6.83 -9.81
C PRO A 398 9.25 5.51 -10.31
N VAL A 399 9.75 4.33 -9.91
CA VAL A 399 9.21 3.02 -10.32
C VAL A 399 7.79 2.84 -9.74
N PRO A 400 6.83 2.28 -10.51
CA PRO A 400 5.50 1.99 -9.99
C PRO A 400 5.53 1.10 -8.73
N GLU A 401 4.88 1.56 -7.66
CA GLU A 401 4.85 0.89 -6.34
C GLU A 401 4.41 -0.59 -6.44
N SER A 402 3.41 -0.88 -7.28
CA SER A 402 2.90 -2.24 -7.49
C SER A 402 3.96 -3.19 -8.06
N ASN A 403 4.86 -2.70 -8.93
CA ASN A 403 5.94 -3.53 -9.48
C ASN A 403 6.96 -3.90 -8.40
N SER A 404 7.27 -2.94 -7.52
CA SER A 404 8.19 -3.13 -6.40
C SER A 404 7.64 -4.13 -5.38
N ILE A 405 6.42 -3.89 -4.88
CA ILE A 405 5.77 -4.73 -3.87
C ILE A 405 5.51 -6.14 -4.42
N GLY A 406 4.98 -6.25 -5.64
CA GLY A 406 4.71 -7.55 -6.26
C GLY A 406 5.98 -8.39 -6.47
N PHE A 407 7.09 -7.75 -6.83
CA PHE A 407 8.39 -8.43 -6.93
C PHE A 407 8.91 -8.89 -5.57
N MET A 408 8.82 -8.06 -4.53
CA MET A 408 9.20 -8.41 -3.15
C MET A 408 8.44 -9.65 -2.65
N ILE A 409 7.12 -9.67 -2.82
CA ILE A 409 6.29 -10.80 -2.36
C ILE A 409 6.59 -12.06 -3.17
N SER A 410 6.78 -11.95 -4.49
CA SER A 410 7.06 -13.11 -5.36
C SER A 410 8.31 -13.86 -4.92
N VAL A 411 9.41 -13.14 -4.68
CA VAL A 411 10.66 -13.78 -4.24
C VAL A 411 10.52 -14.33 -2.82
N ALA A 412 9.79 -13.62 -1.95
CA ALA A 412 9.66 -14.03 -0.55
C ALA A 412 8.80 -15.30 -0.40
N GLN A 413 7.78 -15.49 -1.25
CA GLN A 413 6.97 -16.71 -1.24
C GLN A 413 7.73 -17.93 -1.79
N ILE A 414 8.52 -17.77 -2.86
CA ILE A 414 9.40 -18.84 -3.35
C ILE A 414 10.43 -19.20 -2.27
N PHE A 415 11.08 -18.18 -1.69
CA PHE A 415 12.07 -18.38 -0.64
C PHE A 415 11.44 -19.07 0.59
N GLY A 416 10.27 -18.62 1.05
CA GLY A 416 9.55 -19.25 2.16
C GLY A 416 9.16 -20.70 1.88
N PHE A 417 8.71 -21.01 0.66
CA PHE A 417 8.40 -22.38 0.24
C PHE A 417 9.64 -23.29 0.28
N LEU A 418 10.74 -22.87 -0.35
CA LEU A 418 11.99 -23.64 -0.37
C LEU A 418 12.59 -23.79 1.03
N LEU A 419 12.55 -22.71 1.82
CA LEU A 419 13.05 -22.73 3.19
C LEU A 419 12.22 -23.65 4.09
N GLY A 420 10.89 -23.66 3.95
CA GLY A 420 10.03 -24.59 4.66
C GLY A 420 10.40 -26.04 4.41
N LEU A 421 10.58 -26.42 3.14
CA LEU A 421 11.03 -27.77 2.76
C LEU A 421 12.41 -28.10 3.32
N ALA A 422 13.36 -27.17 3.21
CA ALA A 422 14.71 -27.35 3.72
C ALA A 422 14.72 -27.53 5.24
N LEU A 423 13.97 -26.71 5.98
CA LEU A 423 13.89 -26.80 7.44
C LEU A 423 13.22 -28.10 7.90
N SER A 424 12.13 -28.53 7.26
CA SER A 424 11.50 -29.83 7.56
C SER A 424 12.48 -31.00 7.33
N ALA A 425 13.26 -30.97 6.26
CA ALA A 425 14.28 -31.99 5.99
C ALA A 425 15.44 -31.95 7.02
N ILE A 426 15.91 -30.76 7.38
CA ILE A 426 16.95 -30.56 8.40
C ILE A 426 16.47 -31.07 9.76
N CYS A 427 15.22 -30.80 10.13
CA CYS A 427 14.63 -31.31 11.37
C CYS A 427 14.60 -32.84 11.42
N ALA A 428 14.31 -33.49 10.29
CA ALA A 428 14.26 -34.95 10.21
C ALA A 428 15.64 -35.61 10.39
N VAL A 429 16.72 -34.99 9.89
CA VAL A 429 18.08 -35.58 9.92
C VAL A 429 18.89 -35.11 11.13
N ALA A 430 18.89 -33.81 11.41
CA ALA A 430 19.78 -33.14 12.36
C ALA A 430 19.07 -32.73 13.68
N GLY A 431 17.74 -32.87 13.72
CA GLY A 431 16.90 -32.56 14.87
C GLY A 431 16.42 -31.10 14.93
N PRO A 432 15.40 -30.81 15.77
CA PRO A 432 14.73 -29.49 15.82
C PRO A 432 15.66 -28.33 16.18
N ARG A 433 16.65 -28.55 17.04
CA ARG A 433 17.56 -27.50 17.51
C ARG A 433 18.36 -26.85 16.37
N ILE A 434 18.80 -27.66 15.39
CA ILE A 434 19.55 -27.17 14.24
C ILE A 434 18.62 -26.41 13.29
N GLY A 435 17.40 -26.91 13.07
CA GLY A 435 16.41 -26.19 12.26
C GLY A 435 16.06 -24.83 12.86
N VAL A 436 15.87 -24.74 14.18
CA VAL A 436 15.65 -23.44 14.86
C VAL A 436 16.89 -22.54 14.78
N ALA A 437 18.11 -23.09 14.86
CA ALA A 437 19.33 -22.30 14.69
C ALA A 437 19.42 -21.68 13.28
N VAL A 438 19.13 -22.46 12.22
CA VAL A 438 19.03 -21.94 10.84
C VAL A 438 17.96 -20.85 10.76
N TRP A 439 16.83 -21.05 11.44
CA TRP A 439 15.75 -20.08 11.48
C TRP A 439 16.18 -18.74 12.10
N VAL A 440 16.91 -18.78 13.22
CA VAL A 440 17.48 -17.61 13.89
C VAL A 440 18.56 -16.94 13.04
N ILE A 441 19.40 -17.71 12.34
CA ILE A 441 20.43 -17.16 11.44
C ILE A 441 19.78 -16.36 10.31
N CYS A 442 18.70 -16.87 9.69
CA CYS A 442 17.95 -16.15 8.67
C CYS A 442 17.36 -14.82 9.20
N ALA A 443 16.82 -14.81 10.42
CA ALA A 443 16.33 -13.57 11.05
C ALA A 443 17.46 -12.60 11.39
N GLY A 444 18.62 -13.13 11.82
CA GLY A 444 19.83 -12.37 12.05
C GLY A 444 20.33 -11.67 10.79
N LEU A 445 20.34 -12.37 9.65
CA LEU A 445 20.66 -11.80 8.35
C LEU A 445 19.69 -10.67 7.98
N ALA A 446 18.38 -10.88 8.18
CA ALA A 446 17.37 -9.84 7.95
C ALA A 446 17.66 -8.56 8.78
N SER A 447 18.06 -8.75 10.04
CA SER A 447 18.45 -7.67 10.96
C SER A 447 19.72 -6.96 10.53
N THR A 448 20.73 -7.71 10.08
CA THR A 448 21.97 -7.12 9.54
C THR A 448 21.67 -6.24 8.35
N PHE A 449 20.91 -6.73 7.37
CA PHE A 449 20.53 -5.93 6.21
C PHE A 449 19.73 -4.69 6.62
N ALA A 450 18.81 -4.81 7.58
CA ALA A 450 17.97 -3.70 8.04
C ALA A 450 18.78 -2.57 8.68
N LEU A 451 19.87 -2.89 9.38
CA LEU A 451 20.78 -1.90 9.97
C LEU A 451 21.48 -1.04 8.90
N PHE A 452 21.85 -1.67 7.79
CA PHE A 452 22.53 -1.02 6.67
C PHE A 452 21.61 -0.22 5.74
N VAL A 453 20.29 -0.40 5.84
CA VAL A 453 19.33 0.42 5.09
C VAL A 453 19.53 1.89 5.49
N GLN A 454 19.79 2.78 4.53
CA GLN A 454 19.90 4.21 4.83
C GLN A 454 18.52 4.77 5.22
N ASN A 455 18.51 5.84 6.01
CA ASN A 455 17.25 6.57 6.22
C ASN A 455 16.75 7.00 4.83
N SER A 456 15.44 6.91 4.60
CA SER A 456 14.86 7.80 3.60
C SER A 456 15.17 9.21 4.08
N GLU A 457 16.06 9.90 3.39
CA GLU A 457 16.14 11.35 3.57
C GLU A 457 14.78 11.89 3.15
N TYR A 458 14.24 12.81 3.93
CA TYR A 458 12.89 13.36 3.81
C TYR A 458 12.69 13.99 2.42
N ILE A 459 12.35 13.18 1.41
CA ILE A 459 12.25 13.64 0.01
C ILE A 459 10.98 14.49 -0.18
N GLU A 460 9.94 14.28 0.62
CA GLU A 460 8.67 14.98 0.43
C GLU A 460 8.74 16.49 0.68
N GLU A 461 9.39 17.02 1.72
CA GLU A 461 9.34 18.50 1.91
C GLU A 461 10.13 19.27 0.86
N ALA A 462 11.26 18.75 0.38
CA ALA A 462 12.09 19.43 -0.61
C ALA A 462 11.55 19.23 -2.03
N GLU A 463 11.05 18.04 -2.37
CA GLU A 463 10.43 17.78 -3.68
C GLU A 463 9.00 18.29 -3.75
N VAL A 464 8.16 18.20 -2.71
CA VAL A 464 6.84 18.87 -2.72
C VAL A 464 7.01 20.39 -2.73
N LYS A 465 8.04 20.96 -2.08
CA LYS A 465 8.37 22.39 -2.27
C LYS A 465 8.86 22.70 -3.67
N ARG A 466 9.71 21.86 -4.28
CA ARG A 466 10.18 22.05 -5.66
C ARG A 466 9.06 21.87 -6.68
N PHE A 467 8.27 20.81 -6.57
CA PHE A 467 7.09 20.55 -7.39
C PHE A 467 6.03 21.62 -7.20
N SER A 468 5.72 22.05 -5.97
CA SER A 468 4.79 23.17 -5.76
C SER A 468 5.33 24.50 -6.30
N MET A 469 6.65 24.74 -6.27
CA MET A 469 7.28 25.89 -6.90
C MET A 469 7.27 25.80 -8.43
N GLU A 470 7.55 24.64 -9.01
CA GLU A 470 7.49 24.39 -10.45
C GLU A 470 6.05 24.47 -10.97
N GLN A 471 5.08 23.91 -10.24
CA GLN A 471 3.64 24.02 -10.47
C GLN A 471 3.18 25.47 -10.39
N ARG A 472 3.61 26.22 -9.36
CA ARG A 472 3.39 27.67 -9.30
C ARG A 472 3.95 28.33 -10.56
N SER A 473 5.19 28.00 -10.94
CA SER A 473 5.85 28.64 -12.08
C SER A 473 5.20 28.31 -13.42
N GLN A 474 4.65 27.10 -13.60
CA GLN A 474 3.91 26.70 -14.80
C GLN A 474 2.53 27.35 -14.83
N LEU A 475 1.80 27.34 -13.70
CA LEU A 475 0.54 28.07 -13.56
C LEU A 475 0.72 29.57 -13.79
N PHE A 476 1.81 30.17 -13.33
CA PHE A 476 2.16 31.58 -13.58
C PHE A 476 2.67 31.84 -15.01
N ARG A 477 3.12 30.83 -15.74
CA ARG A 477 3.47 30.95 -17.16
C ARG A 477 2.25 30.82 -18.07
N GLU A 478 1.28 29.98 -17.70
CA GLU A 478 0.05 29.77 -18.46
C GLU A 478 -1.03 30.79 -18.14
N SER A 479 -1.07 31.31 -16.92
CA SER A 479 -1.84 32.51 -16.60
C SER A 479 -1.01 33.74 -16.98
N ASN A 480 -1.60 34.71 -17.70
CA ASN A 480 -0.97 36.00 -18.00
C ASN A 480 -0.75 36.84 -16.72
N VAL A 481 0.13 36.38 -15.83
CA VAL A 481 0.40 36.98 -14.52
C VAL A 481 1.85 37.48 -14.51
N ILE A 482 1.99 38.80 -14.44
CA ILE A 482 3.28 39.46 -14.30
C ILE A 482 3.56 39.58 -12.80
N VAL A 483 4.65 38.94 -12.34
CA VAL A 483 5.13 39.08 -10.97
C VAL A 483 6.16 40.21 -10.94
N THR A 484 5.83 41.31 -10.28
CA THR A 484 6.81 42.32 -9.86
C THR A 484 6.94 42.28 -8.35
N ASN A 485 8.18 42.44 -7.88
CA ASN A 485 8.82 42.00 -6.63
C ASN A 485 8.09 41.97 -5.27
N GLU A 486 6.79 42.23 -5.14
CA GLU A 486 6.06 41.97 -3.89
C GLU A 486 4.53 41.81 -4.03
N ASP A 487 3.94 41.90 -5.24
CA ASP A 487 2.47 41.82 -5.44
C ASP A 487 2.07 40.97 -6.66
N VAL A 488 0.97 40.20 -6.54
CA VAL A 488 0.39 39.35 -7.61
C VAL A 488 -0.82 40.06 -8.24
N PHE A 489 -0.80 40.29 -9.55
CA PHE A 489 -1.90 40.89 -10.30
C PHE A 489 -2.43 39.96 -11.40
N PHE A 490 -3.76 39.85 -11.52
CA PHE A 490 -4.41 39.14 -12.62
C PHE A 490 -4.79 40.13 -13.73
N ARG A 491 -4.43 39.83 -14.99
CA ARG A 491 -4.88 40.58 -16.16
C ARG A 491 -6.05 39.85 -16.79
N PHE A 492 -7.27 40.36 -16.62
CA PHE A 492 -8.43 39.88 -17.36
C PHE A 492 -8.50 40.62 -18.70
N GLN A 493 -8.46 39.87 -19.80
CA GLN A 493 -8.73 40.42 -21.12
C GLN A 493 -10.26 40.43 -21.28
N ALA A 494 -10.86 41.62 -21.32
CA ALA A 494 -12.29 41.76 -21.56
C ALA A 494 -12.64 41.15 -22.93
N ALA A 495 -13.74 40.40 -23.00
CA ALA A 495 -14.17 39.67 -24.19
C ALA A 495 -14.71 40.59 -25.32
N ASP A 496 -14.77 41.90 -25.11
CA ASP A 496 -15.25 42.84 -26.11
C ASP A 496 -14.09 43.70 -26.61
N GLY A 497 -13.84 43.64 -27.92
CA GLY A 497 -12.78 44.38 -28.61
C GLY A 497 -13.00 45.89 -28.64
N GLY A 498 -12.91 46.53 -27.47
CA GLY A 498 -12.94 47.98 -27.30
C GLY A 498 -11.72 48.46 -26.52
N THR A 499 -10.96 49.37 -27.13
CA THR A 499 -9.85 50.10 -26.50
C THR A 499 -10.33 50.88 -25.27
N GLY A 500 -10.01 50.39 -24.07
CA GLY A 500 -10.21 51.07 -22.79
C GLY A 500 -9.06 50.73 -21.84
N GLY A 501 -8.34 51.77 -21.39
CA GLY A 501 -7.10 51.65 -20.63
C GLY A 501 -7.24 51.01 -19.24
N LEU A 502 -6.13 50.41 -18.79
CA LEU A 502 -5.59 50.27 -17.42
C LEU A 502 -6.48 50.06 -16.17
N ASP A 503 -7.80 49.88 -16.26
CA ASP A 503 -8.71 49.84 -15.10
C ASP A 503 -9.06 48.43 -14.58
N GLY A 504 -8.34 47.40 -15.01
CA GLY A 504 -8.65 46.00 -14.70
C GLY A 504 -7.80 45.34 -13.60
N LEU A 505 -7.19 46.07 -12.68
CA LEU A 505 -6.35 45.49 -11.61
C LEU A 505 -7.12 45.42 -10.29
N LYS A 506 -7.56 44.22 -9.88
CA LYS A 506 -8.09 43.97 -8.52
C LYS A 506 -7.02 43.40 -7.61
N LYS A 507 -6.74 44.11 -6.51
CA LYS A 507 -5.81 43.71 -5.44
C LYS A 507 -6.48 42.71 -4.49
N LEU A 508 -5.85 41.57 -4.21
CA LEU A 508 -6.32 40.63 -3.19
C LEU A 508 -5.81 41.10 -1.82
N ASN A 509 -6.69 41.64 -0.96
CA ASN A 509 -6.32 41.99 0.41
C ASN A 509 -6.16 40.72 1.27
N ARG A 510 -5.02 40.60 1.96
CA ARG A 510 -4.79 39.60 3.03
C ARG A 510 -5.84 39.81 4.13
N SER A 511 -6.78 38.88 4.31
CA SER A 511 -7.70 38.91 5.45
C SER A 511 -7.00 38.44 6.73
N HIS A 512 -7.24 39.20 7.81
CA HIS A 512 -6.80 38.97 9.18
C HIS A 512 -7.22 37.61 9.74
N ASP A 513 -6.40 37.09 10.66
CA ASP A 513 -6.65 35.92 11.49
C ASP A 513 -7.94 36.11 12.31
N ILE A 514 -8.83 35.11 12.26
CA ILE A 514 -9.95 34.95 13.19
C ILE A 514 -9.44 34.01 14.29
N THR A 515 -9.24 34.55 15.49
CA THR A 515 -9.22 33.77 16.74
C THR A 515 -10.63 33.72 17.29
N ASP A 516 -11.13 32.51 17.53
CA ASP A 516 -12.33 32.25 18.33
C ASP A 516 -12.14 32.82 19.74
N ASP A 517 -13.10 33.62 20.21
CA ASP A 517 -13.49 33.66 21.63
C ASP A 517 -14.94 34.14 21.74
N ASP A 518 -15.73 33.35 22.46
CA ASP A 518 -17.14 33.55 22.80
C ASP A 518 -17.39 34.89 23.52
N HIS A 519 -18.48 35.59 23.18
CA HIS A 519 -19.47 36.05 24.15
C HIS A 519 -20.71 36.71 23.49
N LEU A 520 -21.87 36.30 24.00
CA LEU A 520 -23.24 36.83 23.90
C LEU A 520 -23.39 38.34 23.59
N GLY A 521 -24.37 38.68 22.72
CA GLY A 521 -24.95 40.02 22.70
C GLY A 521 -25.80 40.35 21.47
N THR A 522 -27.11 40.25 21.64
CA THR A 522 -28.24 40.84 20.89
C THR A 522 -28.00 42.09 20.03
N GLY A 523 -28.73 42.21 18.91
CA GLY A 523 -29.27 43.50 18.44
C GLY A 523 -29.07 43.85 16.95
N GLU A 524 -30.17 43.76 16.19
CA GLU A 524 -30.67 44.66 15.13
C GLU A 524 -29.75 45.41 14.15
N ASP A 525 -30.13 45.30 12.86
CA ASP A 525 -30.18 46.32 11.81
C ASP A 525 -29.34 47.61 11.94
N ASN A 526 -28.46 47.85 10.96
CA ASN A 526 -28.69 48.87 9.93
C ASN A 526 -27.46 49.11 9.03
N ALA A 527 -27.75 49.32 7.75
CA ALA A 527 -26.87 49.92 6.77
C ALA A 527 -26.56 51.38 7.13
N TYR A 528 -25.32 51.84 7.00
CA TYR A 528 -25.02 53.22 6.59
C TYR A 528 -23.63 53.34 5.95
N ILE A 529 -23.65 53.94 4.76
CA ILE A 529 -22.54 54.55 4.04
C ILE A 529 -22.19 55.86 4.76
N ASN A 530 -20.93 56.10 5.16
CA ASN A 530 -20.27 57.40 4.89
C ASN A 530 -18.77 57.47 5.25
N THR A 531 -18.01 57.88 4.23
CA THR A 531 -16.96 58.91 4.21
C THR A 531 -16.10 59.20 5.45
N GLY A 532 -14.78 59.11 5.23
CA GLY A 532 -13.92 60.28 5.36
C GLY A 532 -13.03 60.38 6.61
N GLY A 533 -11.72 60.49 6.36
CA GLY A 533 -10.93 61.55 7.00
C GLY A 533 -9.88 61.16 8.06
N LYS A 534 -8.62 61.30 7.63
CA LYS A 534 -7.47 61.92 8.33
C LYS A 534 -6.82 61.23 9.55
N ASN A 535 -5.51 61.00 9.36
CA ASN A 535 -4.36 61.30 10.23
C ASN A 535 -4.45 61.02 11.74
N SER A 536 -3.54 60.20 12.27
CA SER A 536 -2.33 60.68 12.97
C SER A 536 -1.54 59.53 13.60
N ASN A 537 -0.21 59.58 13.44
CA ASN A 537 0.88 59.19 14.34
C ASN A 537 0.60 58.20 15.49
N ALA A 538 1.43 57.16 15.62
CA ALA A 538 2.63 57.21 16.47
C ALA A 538 3.28 55.84 16.68
N HIS A 539 4.60 55.88 16.69
CA HIS A 539 5.56 54.83 16.96
C HIS A 539 5.47 54.23 18.37
N LEU A 540 5.68 52.91 18.42
CA LEU A 540 6.59 52.15 19.31
C LEU A 540 6.80 52.64 20.75
N THR A 541 6.40 51.81 21.70
CA THR A 541 7.21 51.50 22.90
C THR A 541 7.03 50.03 23.29
N HIS A 542 8.07 49.24 23.02
CA HIS A 542 8.33 47.93 23.61
C HIS A 542 8.91 48.13 25.02
N THR A 543 8.40 47.43 26.04
CA THR A 543 9.16 46.96 27.24
C THR A 543 8.32 45.99 28.08
N GLY A 544 8.94 44.87 28.50
CA GLY A 544 8.43 43.91 29.49
C GLY A 544 8.54 42.44 29.06
N ILE A 545 9.75 41.85 28.95
CA ILE A 545 10.39 40.95 29.95
C ILE A 545 9.47 39.76 30.33
N SER A 546 9.63 38.54 29.81
CA SER A 546 10.70 37.53 29.98
C SER A 546 10.77 36.83 31.36
N ALA A 547 10.11 35.68 31.47
CA ALA A 547 10.54 34.47 32.19
C ALA A 547 9.76 33.28 31.55
N ASP A 548 10.25 32.06 31.32
CA ASP A 548 11.05 31.25 32.22
C ASP A 548 11.82 30.13 31.47
N LYS A 549 12.85 29.64 32.16
CA LYS A 549 13.84 28.62 31.85
C LYS A 549 13.25 27.20 31.71
N LYS A 550 13.90 26.34 30.92
CA LYS A 550 14.69 25.18 31.39
C LYS A 550 15.17 24.26 30.26
N LYS A 551 16.49 24.27 30.00
CA LYS A 551 17.27 23.16 29.42
C LYS A 551 18.73 23.30 29.85
N LYS A 552 19.22 22.45 30.77
CA LYS A 552 20.57 21.82 30.72
C LYS A 552 20.89 20.96 31.95
N LYS A 553 21.79 20.00 31.70
CA LYS A 553 22.40 18.93 32.53
C LYS A 553 21.63 17.60 32.46
N LEU A 554 22.24 16.44 32.21
CA LEU A 554 23.63 16.03 32.46
C LEU A 554 24.29 15.29 31.28
N SER A 555 25.59 15.53 31.14
CA SER A 555 26.60 14.58 30.71
C SER A 555 27.35 14.09 31.96
N MET A 556 27.30 12.79 32.24
CA MET A 556 28.37 11.99 32.84
C MET A 556 28.09 10.53 32.59
#